data_AF-A0A812I0Q2-F1
#
_entry.id   AF-A0A812I0Q2-F1
#
_cell.length_a   1.000
_cell.length_b   1.000
_cell.length_c   1.000
_cell.angle_alpha   90.00
_cell.angle_beta   90.00
_cell.angle_gamma   90.00
#
_symmetry.space_group_name_H-M   'P 1'
#
loop_
_entity.id
_entity.type
_entity.pdbx_description
1 polymer ?
#
loop_
_entity_poly.entity_id
_entity_poly.type
_entity_poly.pdbx_seq_one_letter_code
_entity_poly.pdbx_strand_id
1 'polypeptide(L)'
;MDEGQTAATRYEVLASGTDGALLLACRLERSGRTHQIRVHAHHIGAPLLGDEMYGGSRVVSHPAAPKRVALHAWRFQAPHPSRAQALRLE
;
A
#
# COMPACT_ATOMS: atom_id res chain seq x y z
N MET A 1 -18.35 -19.46 4.89
CA MET A 1 -17.05 -18.79 4.77
C MET A 1 -16.98 -18.32 3.34
N ASP A 2 -17.08 -17.01 3.09
CA ASP A 2 -16.94 -16.50 1.72
C ASP A 2 -15.51 -16.77 1.23
N GLU A 3 -15.40 -17.35 0.04
CA GLU A 3 -14.09 -17.57 -0.59
C GLU A 3 -13.40 -16.23 -0.84
N GLY A 4 -12.12 -16.16 -0.50
CA GLY A 4 -11.30 -14.98 -0.75
C GLY A 4 -11.27 -14.65 -2.24
N GLN A 5 -11.51 -13.39 -2.60
CA GLN A 5 -11.46 -12.96 -4.00
C GLN A 5 -10.01 -12.78 -4.47
N THR A 6 -9.72 -13.19 -5.70
CA THR A 6 -8.38 -13.04 -6.30
C THR A 6 -7.93 -11.58 -6.30
N ALA A 7 -6.74 -11.32 -5.78
CA ALA A 7 -6.15 -10.00 -5.69
C ALA A 7 -4.64 -10.04 -5.98
N ALA A 8 -4.12 -9.05 -6.71
CA ALA A 8 -2.71 -8.96 -7.05
C ALA A 8 -2.19 -7.52 -6.90
N THR A 9 -1.07 -7.40 -6.18
CA THR A 9 -0.35 -6.14 -5.95
C THR A 9 1.10 -6.36 -6.36
N ARG A 10 1.62 -5.53 -7.28
CA ARG A 10 3.07 -5.44 -7.49
C ARG A 10 3.63 -4.37 -6.58
N TYR A 11 4.84 -4.59 -6.09
CA TYR A 11 5.58 -3.60 -5.34
C TYR A 11 7.02 -3.52 -5.83
N GLU A 12 7.63 -2.35 -5.63
CA GLU A 12 9.04 -2.09 -5.85
C GLU A 12 9.59 -1.38 -4.62
N VAL A 13 10.79 -1.75 -4.18
CA VAL A 13 11.47 -1.07 -3.07
C VAL A 13 12.15 0.17 -3.64
N LEU A 14 11.68 1.35 -3.22
CA LEU A 14 12.26 2.64 -3.62
C LEU A 14 13.39 3.07 -2.69
N ALA A 15 13.27 2.77 -1.39
CA ALA A 15 14.29 3.08 -0.41
C ALA A 15 14.22 2.13 0.80
N SER A 16 15.34 1.97 1.48
CA SER A 16 15.46 1.26 2.75
C SER A 16 16.01 2.19 3.82
N GLY A 17 15.29 2.31 4.93
CA GLY A 17 15.74 3.03 6.13
C GLY A 17 16.72 2.20 6.95
N THR A 18 17.55 2.87 7.74
CA THR A 18 18.50 2.24 8.69
C THR A 18 17.80 1.56 9.87
N ASP A 19 16.53 1.87 10.06
CA ASP A 19 15.60 1.33 11.06
C ASP A 19 14.88 0.05 10.58
N GLY A 20 15.18 -0.43 9.37
CA GLY A 20 14.51 -1.57 8.76
C GLY A 20 13.20 -1.23 8.06
N ALA A 21 12.78 0.03 8.02
CA ALA A 21 11.62 0.45 7.25
C ALA A 21 11.90 0.46 5.74
N LEU A 22 10.90 0.17 4.92
CA LEU A 22 10.99 0.20 3.47
C LEU A 22 9.97 1.20 2.90
N LEU A 23 10.42 2.01 1.94
CA LEU A 23 9.52 2.79 1.09
C LEU A 23 9.18 1.97 -0.15
N LEU A 24 7.91 1.64 -0.33
CA LEU A 24 7.44 0.81 -1.43
C LEU A 24 6.59 1.61 -2.42
N ALA A 25 6.88 1.47 -3.71
CA ALA A 25 5.95 1.83 -4.77
C ALA A 25 5.02 0.64 -5.02
N CYS A 26 3.76 0.77 -4.60
CA CYS A 26 2.75 -0.26 -4.82
C CYS A 26 1.90 0.07 -6.05
N ARG A 27 1.66 -0.94 -6.90
CA ARG A 27 0.72 -0.88 -8.02
C ARG A 27 -0.30 -2.00 -7.89
N LEU A 28 -1.57 -1.59 -7.84
CA LEU A 28 -2.69 -2.51 -7.98
C LEU A 28 -2.79 -2.94 -9.45
N GLU A 29 -2.88 -4.24 -9.72
CA GLU A 29 -2.93 -4.74 -11.09
C GLU A 29 -4.36 -4.65 -11.64
N ARG A 30 -5.16 -5.72 -11.50
CA ARG A 30 -6.54 -5.79 -12.01
C ARG A 30 -7.59 -5.75 -10.90
N SER A 31 -7.17 -5.54 -9.65
CA SER A 31 -8.02 -5.60 -8.46
C SER A 31 -7.88 -4.34 -7.60
N GLY A 32 -8.88 -4.08 -6.76
CA GLY A 32 -8.90 -2.98 -5.79
C GLY A 32 -9.69 -3.37 -4.55
N ARG A 33 -9.35 -4.53 -3.98
CA ARG A 33 -10.10 -5.08 -2.83
C ARG A 33 -9.87 -4.23 -1.58
N THR A 34 -10.83 -4.24 -0.67
CA THR A 34 -10.72 -3.54 0.61
C THR A 34 -9.45 -3.96 1.35
N HIS A 35 -8.66 -2.97 1.78
CA HIS A 35 -7.39 -3.17 2.47
C HIS A 35 -6.32 -4.00 1.72
N GLN A 36 -6.46 -4.21 0.41
CA GLN A 36 -5.61 -5.13 -0.36
C GLN A 36 -4.11 -4.93 -0.10
N ILE A 37 -3.60 -3.69 -0.22
CA ILE A 37 -2.18 -3.39 0.00
C ILE A 37 -1.77 -3.69 1.45
N ARG A 38 -2.61 -3.34 2.42
CA ARG A 38 -2.36 -3.52 3.86
C ARG A 38 -2.23 -5.00 4.21
N VAL A 39 -3.17 -5.82 3.74
CA VAL A 39 -3.18 -7.27 3.94
C VAL A 39 -1.99 -7.93 3.25
N HIS A 40 -1.71 -7.56 2.00
CA HIS A 40 -0.57 -8.13 1.27
C HIS A 40 0.77 -7.78 1.94
N ALA A 41 0.95 -6.53 2.38
CA ALA A 41 2.14 -6.09 3.08
C ALA A 41 2.35 -6.86 4.40
N HIS A 42 1.28 -7.06 5.19
CA HIS A 42 1.33 -7.90 6.37
C HIS A 42 1.67 -9.36 6.05
N HIS A 43 1.06 -9.94 5.01
CA HIS A 43 1.28 -11.32 4.61
C HIS A 43 2.73 -11.63 4.22
N ILE A 44 3.43 -10.68 3.59
CA ILE A 44 4.85 -10.82 3.25
C ILE A 44 5.81 -10.48 4.40
N GLY A 45 5.28 -10.22 5.61
CA GLY A 45 6.09 -9.90 6.79
C GLY A 45 6.55 -8.44 6.88
N ALA A 46 6.04 -7.55 6.02
CA ALA A 46 6.38 -6.13 5.99
C ALA A 46 5.13 -5.25 6.16
N PRO A 47 4.44 -5.30 7.31
CA PRO A 47 3.22 -4.53 7.51
C PRO A 47 3.47 -3.02 7.46
N LEU A 48 2.45 -2.27 7.05
CA LEU A 48 2.57 -0.81 6.92
C LEU A 48 2.72 -0.15 8.28
N LEU A 49 3.66 0.78 8.41
CA LEU A 49 3.85 1.54 9.66
C LEU A 49 2.55 2.26 10.06
N GLY A 50 2.21 2.23 11.34
CA GLY A 50 0.98 2.84 11.86
C GLY A 50 -0.32 2.09 11.52
N ASP A 51 -0.24 0.87 10.95
CA ASP A 51 -1.40 0.01 10.71
C ASP A 51 -1.74 -0.85 11.94
N GLU A 52 -2.66 -0.36 12.77
CA GLU A 52 -3.08 -1.07 13.99
C GLU A 52 -3.80 -2.40 13.72
N MET A 53 -4.46 -2.54 12.56
CA MET A 53 -5.25 -3.72 12.23
C MET A 53 -4.37 -4.86 11.72
N TYR A 54 -3.32 -4.54 10.95
CA TYR A 54 -2.48 -5.54 10.28
C TYR A 54 -1.04 -5.54 10.78
N GLY A 55 -0.82 -5.32 12.08
CA GLY A 55 0.47 -5.56 12.75
C GLY A 55 1.51 -4.44 12.60
N GLY A 56 1.17 -3.34 11.94
CA GLY A 56 2.03 -2.16 11.76
C GLY A 56 2.39 -1.43 13.05
N SER A 57 1.57 -1.55 14.09
CA SER A 57 1.85 -1.02 15.44
C SER A 57 2.84 -1.86 16.24
N ARG A 58 3.03 -3.14 15.88
CA ARG A 58 3.90 -4.09 16.61
C ARG A 58 5.31 -4.16 16.05
N VAL A 59 5.50 -3.79 14.78
CA VAL A 59 6.80 -3.87 14.09
C VAL A 59 7.73 -2.72 14.45
N VAL A 60 7.23 -1.66 15.07
CA VAL A 60 8.02 -0.47 15.33
C VAL A 60 7.64 0.18 16.65
N SER A 61 8.50 0.03 17.65
CA SER A 61 8.79 1.11 18.60
C SER A 61 9.63 2.18 17.91
N HIS A 62 9.26 2.59 16.68
CA HIS A 62 9.98 3.62 15.95
C HIS A 62 9.53 4.97 16.49
N PRO A 63 10.45 5.82 16.98
CA PRO A 63 10.10 7.12 17.56
C PRO A 63 9.30 8.02 16.60
N ALA A 64 9.49 7.82 15.29
CA ALA A 64 8.78 8.54 14.24
C ALA A 64 7.69 7.71 13.53
N ALA A 65 7.23 6.59 14.14
CA ALA A 65 6.11 5.84 13.60
C ALA A 65 4.88 6.77 13.43
N PRO A 66 4.25 6.82 12.24
CA PRO A 66 3.12 7.70 12.03
C PRO A 66 1.91 7.23 12.85
N LYS A 67 1.12 8.18 13.35
CA LYS A 67 -0.15 7.90 14.07
C LYS A 67 -1.26 7.38 13.15
N ARG A 68 -0.98 7.22 11.86
CA ARG A 68 -1.90 6.72 10.85
C ARG A 68 -1.16 5.77 9.92
N VAL A 69 -1.90 4.96 9.19
CA VAL A 69 -1.35 4.06 8.17
C VAL A 69 -0.46 4.83 7.20
N ALA A 70 0.80 4.41 7.07
CA ALA A 70 1.79 4.93 6.13
C ALA A 70 1.48 4.47 4.69
N LEU A 71 0.33 4.90 4.17
CA LEU A 71 -0.14 4.59 2.82
C LEU A 71 -0.67 5.88 2.17
N HIS A 72 -0.17 6.17 0.97
CA HIS A 72 -0.56 7.36 0.23
C HIS A 72 -0.80 7.00 -1.24
N ALA A 73 -1.98 7.37 -1.75
CA ALA A 73 -2.32 7.24 -3.16
C ALA A 73 -1.65 8.38 -3.95
N TRP A 74 -0.33 8.29 -4.11
CA TRP A 74 0.50 9.35 -4.67
C TRP A 74 0.39 9.53 -6.19
N ARG A 75 -0.18 8.54 -6.91
CA ARG A 75 -0.37 8.63 -8.36
C ARG A 75 -1.62 7.88 -8.77
N PHE A 76 -2.43 8.53 -9.59
CA PHE A 76 -3.62 7.95 -10.20
C PHE A 76 -3.65 8.22 -11.70
N GLN A 77 -4.04 7.21 -12.48
CA GLN A 77 -4.21 7.32 -13.92
C GLN A 77 -5.48 6.61 -14.35
N ALA A 78 -6.29 7.30 -15.15
CA ALA A 78 -7.50 6.75 -15.74
C ALA A 78 -7.81 7.42 -17.08
N PRO A 79 -8.60 6.79 -17.96
CA PRO A 79 -9.17 7.49 -19.11
C PRO A 79 -9.98 8.71 -18.65
N HIS A 80 -9.83 9.84 -19.33
CA HIS A 80 -10.70 10.98 -19.04
C HIS A 80 -12.14 10.65 -19.50
N PRO A 81 -13.18 10.91 -18.68
CA PRO A 81 -14.54 10.44 -18.95
C PRO A 81 -15.16 10.98 -20.24
N SER A 82 -14.70 12.14 -20.72
CA SER A 82 -15.23 12.82 -21.91
C SER A 82 -14.18 13.32 -22.90
N ARG A 83 -12.88 13.09 -22.65
CA ARG A 83 -11.79 13.58 -23.52
C ARG A 83 -10.94 12.39 -23.95
N ALA A 84 -10.35 12.46 -25.14
CA ALA A 84 -9.49 11.41 -25.67
C ALA A 84 -8.08 11.33 -25.01
N GLN A 85 -7.87 12.03 -23.88
CA GLN A 85 -6.59 12.07 -23.16
C GLN A 85 -6.72 11.31 -21.83
N ALA A 86 -5.61 10.76 -21.32
CA ALA A 86 -5.58 10.20 -19.97
C ALA A 86 -5.60 11.30 -18.90
N LEU A 87 -6.38 11.10 -17.83
CA LEU A 87 -6.27 11.84 -16.59
C LEU A 87 -5.08 11.29 -15.79
N ARG A 88 -4.19 12.17 -15.33
CA ARG A 88 -3.09 11.85 -14.42
C ARG A 88 -3.13 12.81 -13.24
N LEU A 89 -3.09 12.27 -12.04
CA LEU A 89 -3.05 13.02 -10.78
C LEU A 89 -1.86 12.51 -9.96
N GLU A 90 -1.13 13.44 -9.35
CA GLU A 90 0.01 13.21 -8.45
C GLU A 90 -0.09 14.16 -7.24
#